data_AF-D6Q0T1-F1
#
_entry.id   AF-D6Q0T1-F1
#
_cell.length_a   1.000
_cell.length_b   1.000
_cell.length_c   1.000
_cell.angle_alpha   90.00
_cell.angle_beta   90.00
_cell.angle_gamma   90.00
#
_symmetry.space_group_name_H-M   'P 1'
#
loop_
_entity.id
_entity.type
_entity.pdbx_description
1 polymer ?
#
loop_
_entity_poly.entity_id
_entity_poly.type
_entity_poly.pdbx_seq_one_letter_code
_entity_poly.pdbx_strand_id
1 'polypeptide(L)'
;MLPELGYFALLLAAMTATSQVLFSLWGEIRKSPSFLALNPFFTLLQAVACGLSFACLANAFLTDDFSVIYVAQHSNSQLPDFFKFAASWGGHEGSMLFWLTALTLWSGVFCI
;
A
#
# COMPACT_ATOMS: atom_id res chain seq x y z
N MET A 1 -12.17 0.79 -12.81
CA MET A 1 -12.32 -0.36 -11.88
C MET A 1 -11.02 -0.79 -11.20
N LEU A 2 -9.87 -0.84 -11.91
CA LEU A 2 -8.59 -1.11 -11.24
C LEU A 2 -8.18 -0.02 -10.22
N PRO A 3 -8.36 1.28 -10.48
CA PRO A 3 -8.10 2.32 -9.46
C PRO A 3 -8.92 2.14 -8.18
N GLU A 4 -10.18 1.73 -8.30
CA GLU A 4 -11.10 1.50 -7.19
C GLU A 4 -10.67 0.29 -6.36
N LEU A 5 -10.14 -0.75 -7.00
CA LEU A 5 -9.51 -1.88 -6.30
C LEU A 5 -8.26 -1.41 -5.52
N GLY A 6 -7.43 -0.56 -6.12
CA GLY A 6 -6.26 0.01 -5.45
C GLY A 6 -6.66 0.83 -4.23
N TYR A 7 -7.68 1.68 -4.37
CA TYR A 7 -8.23 2.45 -3.26
C TYR A 7 -8.80 1.56 -2.14
N PHE A 8 -9.54 0.52 -2.49
CA PHE A 8 -10.04 -0.45 -1.51
C PHE A 8 -8.90 -1.19 -0.80
N ALA A 9 -7.85 -1.58 -1.54
CA ALA A 9 -6.65 -2.20 -0.96
C ALA A 9 -5.96 -1.25 0.03
N LEU A 10 -5.87 0.04 -0.28
CA LEU A 10 -5.32 1.03 0.64
C LEU A 10 -6.16 1.18 1.92
N LEU A 11 -7.49 1.18 1.81
CA LEU A 11 -8.38 1.18 2.97
C LEU A 11 -8.19 -0.08 3.82
N LEU A 12 -8.06 -1.24 3.19
CA LEU A 12 -7.79 -2.50 3.86
C LEU A 12 -6.42 -2.47 4.58
N ALA A 13 -5.39 -1.89 3.97
CA ALA A 13 -4.10 -1.67 4.63
C ALA A 13 -4.24 -0.81 5.90
N ALA A 14 -5.02 0.28 5.85
CA ALA A 14 -5.26 1.14 7.01
C ALA A 14 -6.04 0.42 8.13
N MET A 15 -7.06 -0.35 7.78
CA MET A 15 -7.84 -1.15 8.74
C MET A 15 -7.00 -2.22 9.41
N THR A 16 -6.15 -2.89 8.64
CA THR A 16 -5.28 -3.97 9.13
C THR A 16 -4.15 -3.43 10.00
N ALA A 17 -3.56 -2.26 9.66
CA ALA A 17 -2.60 -1.57 10.51
C ALA A 17 -3.20 -1.19 11.87
N THR A 18 -4.41 -0.62 11.86
CA THR A 18 -5.12 -0.26 13.10
C THR A 18 -5.42 -1.50 13.93
N SER A 19 -5.88 -2.57 13.28
CA SER A 19 -6.15 -3.86 13.95
C SER A 19 -4.88 -4.44 14.57
N GLN A 20 -3.75 -4.47 13.86
CA GLN A 20 -2.48 -4.98 14.37
C GLN A 20 -2.03 -4.24 15.63
N VAL A 21 -2.14 -2.91 15.64
CA VAL A 21 -1.81 -2.09 16.81
C VAL A 21 -2.71 -2.45 17.99
N LEU A 22 -4.03 -2.54 17.78
CA LEU A 22 -4.97 -2.88 18.85
C LEU A 22 -4.72 -4.29 19.43
N PHE A 23 -4.53 -5.29 18.57
CA PHE A 23 -4.25 -6.66 19.01
C PHE A 23 -2.88 -6.81 19.67
N SER A 24 -1.86 -6.12 19.17
CA SER A 24 -0.52 -6.10 19.78
C SER A 24 -0.56 -5.49 21.18
N LEU A 25 -1.17 -4.31 21.32
CA LEU A 25 -1.28 -3.61 22.61
C LEU A 25 -2.10 -4.44 23.60
N TRP A 26 -3.24 -4.99 23.17
CA TRP A 26 -4.09 -5.80 24.04
C TRP A 26 -3.40 -7.10 24.45
N GLY A 27 -2.69 -7.75 23.53
CA GLY A 27 -1.89 -8.95 23.80
C GLY A 27 -0.82 -8.72 24.84
N GLU A 28 -0.11 -7.58 24.74
CA GLU A 28 0.94 -7.20 25.69
C GLU A 28 0.38 -6.87 27.09
N ILE A 29 -0.72 -6.12 27.14
CA ILE A 29 -1.39 -5.78 28.42
C ILE A 29 -1.91 -7.04 29.13
N ARG A 30 -2.50 -7.98 28.37
CA ARG A 30 -3.04 -9.24 28.92
C ARG A 30 -2.00 -10.33 29.09
N LYS A 31 -0.75 -10.10 28.68
CA LYS A 31 0.33 -11.11 28.62
C LYS A 31 -0.12 -12.40 27.92
N SER A 32 -0.93 -12.25 26.87
CA SER A 32 -1.51 -13.38 26.14
C SER A 32 -0.79 -13.58 24.80
N PRO A 33 -0.04 -14.70 24.63
CA PRO A 33 0.71 -14.96 23.41
C PRO A 33 -0.21 -15.19 22.20
N SER A 34 -1.46 -15.59 22.42
CA SER A 34 -2.42 -15.85 21.33
C SER A 34 -2.74 -14.61 20.51
N PHE A 35 -2.78 -13.42 21.12
CA PHE A 35 -3.04 -12.17 20.39
C PHE A 35 -1.79 -11.68 19.65
N LEU A 36 -0.61 -11.85 20.26
CA LEU A 36 0.67 -11.50 19.63
C LEU A 36 0.99 -12.40 18.43
N ALA A 37 0.56 -13.66 18.45
CA ALA A 37 0.74 -14.60 17.34
C ALA A 37 0.00 -14.19 16.05
N LEU A 38 -0.92 -13.22 16.10
CA LEU A 38 -1.61 -12.68 14.92
C LEU A 38 -0.77 -11.63 14.16
N ASN A 39 0.31 -11.12 14.77
CA ASN A 39 1.11 -10.06 14.17
C ASN A 39 1.70 -10.42 12.80
N PRO A 40 2.26 -11.63 12.58
CA PRO A 40 2.77 -12.00 11.26
C PRO A 40 1.69 -11.99 10.18
N PHE A 41 0.47 -12.43 10.52
CA PHE A 41 -0.67 -12.41 9.60
C PHE A 41 -1.06 -10.98 9.20
N PHE A 42 -1.17 -10.07 10.18
CA PHE A 42 -1.49 -8.67 9.88
C PHE A 42 -0.38 -7.96 9.09
N THR A 43 0.88 -8.24 9.38
CA THR A 43 2.03 -7.70 8.64
C THR A 43 1.99 -8.17 7.18
N LEU A 44 1.75 -9.45 6.93
CA LEU A 44 1.62 -9.99 5.57
C LEU A 44 0.45 -9.35 4.82
N LEU A 45 -0.71 -9.23 5.47
CA LEU A 45 -1.90 -8.64 4.87
C LEU A 45 -1.68 -7.16 4.50
N GLN A 46 -0.98 -6.40 5.33
CA GLN A 46 -0.59 -5.01 5.00
C GLN A 46 0.36 -4.94 3.82
N ALA A 47 1.37 -5.81 3.75
CA ALA A 47 2.33 -5.84 2.64
C ALA A 47 1.63 -6.13 1.30
N VAL A 48 0.73 -7.13 1.28
CA VAL A 48 -0.06 -7.46 0.09
C VAL A 48 -0.99 -6.31 -0.30
N ALA A 49 -1.68 -5.71 0.67
CA ALA A 49 -2.62 -4.62 0.42
C ALA A 49 -1.93 -3.35 -0.12
N CYS A 50 -0.80 -2.95 0.48
CA CYS A 50 -0.01 -1.81 0.00
C CYS A 50 0.59 -2.08 -1.38
N GLY A 51 1.16 -3.28 -1.59
CA GLY A 51 1.70 -3.70 -2.87
C GLY A 51 0.65 -3.69 -3.99
N LEU A 52 -0.56 -4.20 -3.70
CA LEU A 52 -1.67 -4.17 -4.65
C LEU A 52 -2.12 -2.73 -4.96
N SER A 53 -2.25 -1.88 -3.93
CA SER A 53 -2.60 -0.47 -4.11
C SER A 53 -1.59 0.25 -5.00
N PHE A 54 -0.28 0.05 -4.75
CA PHE A 54 0.77 0.65 -5.55
C PHE A 54 0.79 0.11 -6.99
N ALA A 55 0.61 -1.20 -7.18
CA ALA A 55 0.54 -1.81 -8.50
C ALA A 55 -0.65 -1.28 -9.32
N CYS A 56 -1.82 -1.10 -8.70
CA CYS A 56 -2.98 -0.48 -9.35
C CYS A 56 -2.70 0.98 -9.76
N LEU A 57 -2.04 1.75 -8.90
CA LEU A 57 -1.64 3.12 -9.22
C LEU A 57 -0.64 3.16 -10.39
N ALA A 58 0.42 2.35 -10.33
CA ALA A 58 1.41 2.25 -11.39
C ALA A 58 0.78 1.85 -12.73
N ASN A 59 -0.18 0.91 -12.71
CA ASN A 59 -0.94 0.54 -13.91
C ASN A 59 -1.73 1.73 -14.45
N ALA A 60 -2.41 2.51 -13.58
CA ALA A 60 -3.16 3.69 -14.00
C ALA A 60 -2.26 4.74 -14.68
N PHE A 61 -1.01 4.91 -14.24
CA PHE A 61 -0.02 5.74 -14.92
C PHE A 61 0.39 5.18 -16.29
N LEU A 62 0.64 3.87 -16.38
CA LEU A 62 1.08 3.22 -17.62
C LEU A 62 -0.02 3.17 -18.69
N THR A 63 -1.29 3.11 -18.28
CA THR A 63 -2.44 3.10 -19.20
C THR A 63 -3.05 4.49 -19.43
N ASP A 64 -2.41 5.55 -18.95
CA ASP A 64 -2.90 6.93 -19.06
C ASP A 64 -4.36 7.11 -18.56
N ASP A 65 -4.68 6.49 -17.43
CA ASP A 65 -6.02 6.59 -16.84
C ASP A 65 -6.23 7.95 -16.17
N PHE A 66 -6.56 8.95 -17.00
CA PHE A 66 -6.80 10.33 -16.56
C PHE A 66 -8.14 10.52 -15.81
N SER A 67 -8.93 9.46 -15.59
CA SER A 67 -10.06 9.54 -14.66
C SER A 67 -9.59 9.67 -13.21
N VAL A 68 -8.36 9.21 -12.92
CA VAL A 68 -7.69 9.38 -11.63
C VAL A 68 -7.01 10.75 -11.59
N ILE A 69 -7.47 11.62 -10.68
CA ILE A 69 -6.98 13.00 -10.57
C ILE A 69 -5.45 13.09 -10.40
N TYR A 70 -4.88 12.18 -9.62
CA TYR A 70 -3.43 12.11 -9.39
C TYR A 70 -2.65 11.79 -10.68
N VAL A 71 -3.18 10.89 -11.52
CA VAL A 71 -2.57 10.57 -12.83
C VAL A 71 -2.69 11.76 -13.78
N ALA A 72 -3.85 12.41 -13.83
CA ALA A 72 -4.10 13.58 -14.67
C ALA A 72 -3.21 14.79 -14.30
N GLN A 73 -2.79 14.91 -13.04
CA GLN A 73 -1.93 15.99 -12.56
C GLN A 73 -0.43 15.71 -12.75
N HIS A 74 -0.03 14.45 -12.93
CA HIS A 74 1.38 14.04 -12.88
C HIS A 74 1.85 13.20 -14.08
N SER A 75 1.00 12.91 -15.06
CA SER A 75 1.34 12.17 -16.27
C SER A 75 0.86 12.89 -17.53
N ASN A 76 1.35 12.46 -18.69
CA ASN A 76 0.90 12.88 -20.01
C ASN A 76 1.03 11.72 -21.00
N SER A 77 0.13 11.64 -21.98
CA SER A 77 0.05 10.51 -22.90
C SER A 77 1.30 10.32 -23.78
N GLN A 78 2.03 11.40 -24.07
CA GLN A 78 3.26 11.38 -24.88
C GLN A 78 4.51 10.97 -24.09
N LEU A 79 4.40 10.77 -22.78
CA LEU A 79 5.53 10.42 -21.94
C LEU A 79 5.93 8.94 -22.17
N PRO A 80 7.23 8.60 -22.30
CA PRO A 80 7.64 7.20 -22.40
C PRO A 80 7.26 6.40 -21.14
N ASP A 81 6.94 5.11 -21.31
CA ASP A 81 6.41 4.25 -20.23
C ASP A 81 7.29 4.20 -18.98
N PHE A 82 8.61 4.21 -19.14
CA PHE A 82 9.54 4.24 -18.00
C PHE A 82 9.36 5.49 -17.14
N PHE A 83 9.15 6.64 -17.77
CA PHE A 83 8.89 7.89 -17.05
C PHE A 83 7.48 7.93 -16.45
N LYS A 84 6.49 7.27 -17.08
CA LYS A 84 5.13 7.13 -16.52
C LYS A 84 5.16 6.30 -15.25
N PHE A 85 5.90 5.18 -15.28
CA PHE A 85 6.13 4.37 -14.10
C PHE A 85 6.82 5.19 -13.01
N ALA A 86 7.91 5.91 -13.31
CA ALA A 86 8.60 6.77 -12.35
C ALA A 86 7.70 7.88 -11.77
N ALA A 87 6.79 8.44 -12.57
CA ALA A 87 5.83 9.45 -12.11
C ALA A 87 4.86 8.90 -11.05
N SER A 88 4.60 7.60 -11.01
CA SER A 88 3.70 6.99 -10.03
C SER A 88 4.14 7.20 -8.58
N TRP A 89 5.45 7.33 -8.32
CA TRP A 89 6.00 7.69 -7.00
C TRP A 89 6.75 9.04 -6.99
N GLY A 90 6.71 9.81 -8.08
CA GLY A 90 7.42 11.09 -8.17
C GLY A 90 6.74 12.25 -7.42
N GLY A 91 5.42 12.16 -7.24
CA GLY A 91 4.63 13.14 -6.49
C GLY A 91 4.59 12.87 -4.98
N HIS A 92 4.02 13.81 -4.22
CA HIS A 92 3.93 13.71 -2.77
C HIS A 92 3.08 12.50 -2.32
N GLU A 93 1.89 12.31 -2.89
CA GLU A 93 1.00 11.21 -2.51
C GLU A 93 1.55 9.85 -2.97
N GLY A 94 2.09 9.79 -4.19
CA GLY A 94 2.68 8.56 -4.73
C GLY A 94 3.94 8.13 -3.98
N SER A 95 4.81 9.07 -3.60
CA SER A 95 6.00 8.76 -2.81
C SER A 95 5.64 8.20 -1.43
N MET A 96 4.59 8.72 -0.78
CA MET A 96 4.09 8.15 0.48
C MET A 96 3.63 6.71 0.32
N LEU A 97 2.87 6.40 -0.73
CA LEU A 97 2.41 5.03 -1.01
C LEU A 97 3.59 4.09 -1.33
N PHE A 98 4.58 4.57 -2.08
CA PHE A 98 5.80 3.82 -2.38
C PHE A 98 6.57 3.49 -1.10
N TRP A 99 6.81 4.48 -0.24
CA TRP A 99 7.48 4.26 1.04
C TRP A 99 6.71 3.32 1.96
N LEU A 100 5.39 3.45 2.04
CA LEU A 100 4.54 2.54 2.81
C LEU A 100 4.66 1.10 2.28
N THR A 101 4.66 0.92 0.97
CA THR A 101 4.82 -0.39 0.32
C THR A 101 6.21 -0.97 0.62
N ALA A 102 7.27 -0.17 0.51
CA ALA A 102 8.63 -0.61 0.82
C ALA A 102 8.79 -1.05 2.29
N LEU A 103 8.24 -0.27 3.23
CA LEU A 103 8.29 -0.57 4.66
C LEU A 103 7.50 -1.82 5.03
N THR A 104 6.29 -1.97 4.49
CA THR A 104 5.46 -3.15 4.76
C THR A 104 6.05 -4.42 4.13
N LEU A 105 6.66 -4.33 2.95
CA LEU A 105 7.42 -5.43 2.36
C LEU A 105 8.63 -5.80 3.23
N TRP A 106 9.39 -4.82 3.71
CA TRP A 106 10.50 -5.05 4.63
C TRP A 106 10.03 -5.78 5.89
N SER A 107 8.98 -5.29 6.54
CA SER A 107 8.39 -5.95 7.71
C SER A 107 7.87 -7.36 7.40
N GLY A 108 7.25 -7.57 6.24
CA GLY A 108 6.79 -8.89 5.81
C GLY A 108 7.93 -9.90 5.60
N VAL A 109 9.11 -9.43 5.18
CA VAL A 109 10.28 -10.30 4.97
C VAL A 109 11.02 -10.61 6.28
N PHE A 110 11.13 -9.63 7.19
CA PHE A 110 12.02 -9.74 8.36
C PHE A 110 11.31 -9.87 9.71
N CYS A 111 10.03 -9.54 9.81
CA CYS A 111 9.29 -9.51 11.09
C CYS A 111 8.19 -10.58 11.20
N ILE A 112 8.06 -11.45 10.19
CA ILE A 112 7.25 -12.68 10.22
C ILE A 112 8.09 -13.81 10.83
#